data_AF-A0AAW0G1H0-F1
#
_entry.id   AF-A0AAW0G1H0-F1
#
_cell.length_a   1.000
_cell.length_b   1.000
_cell.length_c   1.000
_cell.angle_alpha   90.00
_cell.angle_beta   90.00
_cell.angle_gamma   90.00
#
_symmetry.space_group_name_H-M   'P 1'
#
loop_
_entity.id
_entity.type
_entity.pdbx_description
1 polymer ?
#
loop_
_entity_poly.entity_id
_entity_poly.type
_entity_poly.pdbx_seq_one_letter_code
_entity_poly.pdbx_strand_id
1 'polypeptide(L)'
;MAHLVVLDHALTRITTPTKRTLVRCRDGTIATRLWFWTERLSNAQMDRIAGVQLATRSSDQGWVDSDPELGPQVWFDVGAIPSLPTPPKQDTIHLVTVKHTKALATLEGHGERSKEDVEDTIEAVMALDTRWRRSYGCPSEQAKTVQLERPVFTCDDGMWARAESDTSTRDIAVRACAMFRGWTTHARWGKLTVWKHFEPIVRV
;
A
#
# COMPACT_ATOMS: atom_id res chain seq x y z
N MET A 1 -14.65 -26.23 -10.03
CA MET A 1 -13.47 -26.97 -9.51
C MET A 1 -12.96 -26.22 -8.29
N ALA A 2 -12.91 -26.86 -7.12
CA ALA A 2 -12.31 -26.27 -5.93
C ALA A 2 -10.82 -26.61 -5.93
N HIS A 3 -9.96 -25.61 -6.12
CA HIS A 3 -8.51 -25.80 -5.98
C HIS A 3 -8.18 -25.80 -4.49
N LEU A 4 -7.82 -26.97 -3.94
CA LEU A 4 -7.29 -27.07 -2.59
C LEU A 4 -5.92 -26.39 -2.56
N VAL A 5 -5.86 -25.16 -2.07
CA VAL A 5 -4.59 -24.44 -1.85
C VAL A 5 -3.99 -24.98 -0.56
N VAL A 6 -3.14 -26.01 -0.67
CA VAL A 6 -2.31 -26.47 0.44
C VAL A 6 -1.19 -25.44 0.61
N LEU A 7 -1.30 -24.61 1.64
CA LEU A 7 -0.29 -23.62 2.03
C LEU A 7 0.89 -24.31 2.73
N ASP A 8 1.62 -25.18 2.02
CA ASP A 8 2.84 -25.77 2.57
C ASP A 8 4.06 -25.16 1.86
N HIS A 9 4.85 -24.41 2.64
CA HIS A 9 6.07 -23.72 2.23
C HIS A 9 5.95 -22.64 1.12
N ALA A 10 4.93 -21.77 1.19
CA ALA A 10 4.90 -20.56 0.37
C ALA A 10 6.15 -19.69 0.62
N LEU A 11 6.86 -19.31 -0.45
CA LEU A 11 7.89 -18.29 -0.40
C LEU A 11 7.24 -16.98 0.09
N THR A 12 7.34 -16.77 1.40
CA THR A 12 6.71 -15.65 2.07
C THR A 12 7.65 -14.46 1.99
N ARG A 13 7.31 -13.45 1.17
CA ARG A 13 8.01 -12.18 1.27
C ARG A 13 7.36 -11.38 2.40
N ILE A 14 8.15 -11.10 3.43
CA ILE A 14 7.74 -10.28 4.56
C ILE A 14 8.38 -8.91 4.37
N THR A 15 7.57 -7.86 4.35
CA THR A 15 8.06 -6.49 4.36
C THR A 15 7.50 -5.75 5.56
N THR A 16 8.40 -5.23 6.39
CA THR A 16 8.06 -4.41 7.55
C THR A 16 8.66 -3.01 7.38
N PRO A 17 7.92 -1.93 7.66
CA PRO A 17 8.47 -0.58 7.65
C PRO A 17 9.45 -0.42 8.80
N THR A 18 10.54 0.31 8.57
CA THR A 18 11.50 0.69 9.62
C THR A 18 11.03 1.92 10.42
N LYS A 19 10.10 2.71 9.85
CA LYS A 19 9.63 3.96 10.44
C LYS A 19 8.11 4.00 10.63
N ARG A 20 7.72 4.76 11.65
CA ARG A 20 6.32 5.11 11.91
C ARG A 20 5.87 6.12 10.85
N THR A 21 4.62 6.05 10.42
CA THR A 21 4.03 7.09 9.56
C THR A 21 2.91 7.84 10.30
N LEU A 22 2.82 9.13 9.98
CA LEU A 22 1.80 10.04 10.47
C LEU A 22 1.13 10.69 9.26
N VAL A 23 -0.19 10.56 9.18
CA VAL A 23 -1.01 11.15 8.11
C VAL A 23 -2.11 11.96 8.76
N ARG A 24 -2.14 13.27 8.51
CA ARG A 24 -3.12 14.18 9.10
C ARG A 24 -3.93 14.85 8.01
N CYS A 25 -5.24 14.73 8.06
CA CYS A 25 -6.13 15.50 7.20
C CYS A 25 -6.35 16.91 7.78
N ARG A 26 -6.07 17.95 6.97
CA ARG A 26 -6.13 19.36 7.40
C ARG A 26 -7.37 20.10 6.90
N ASP A 27 -7.86 19.77 5.72
CA ASP A 27 -8.81 20.57 4.95
C ASP A 27 -10.03 19.77 4.48
N GLY A 28 -10.27 18.59 5.05
CA GLY A 28 -11.39 17.72 4.68
C GLY A 28 -11.15 16.88 3.43
N THR A 29 -10.06 17.09 2.70
CA THR A 29 -9.64 16.21 1.61
C THR A 29 -8.95 14.96 2.14
N ILE A 30 -9.00 13.84 1.41
CA ILE A 30 -8.31 12.62 1.84
C ILE A 30 -6.80 12.89 1.84
N ALA A 31 -6.20 12.89 3.03
CA ALA A 31 -4.76 12.90 3.18
C ALA A 31 -4.25 11.47 3.05
N THR A 32 -3.22 11.25 2.23
CA THR A 32 -2.60 9.94 2.09
C THR A 32 -1.09 10.03 2.27
N ARG A 33 -0.45 8.91 2.57
CA ARG A 33 1.00 8.85 2.66
C ARG A 33 1.49 7.45 2.36
N LEU A 34 2.36 7.33 1.35
CA LEU A 34 3.08 6.08 1.11
C LEU A 34 3.89 5.74 2.35
N TRP A 35 3.71 4.52 2.86
CA TRP A 35 4.31 4.09 4.11
C TRP A 35 5.48 3.13 3.88
N PHE A 36 5.25 2.05 3.14
CA PHE A 36 6.29 1.11 2.73
C PHE A 36 5.83 0.30 1.52
N TRP A 37 6.75 -0.38 0.86
CA TRP A 37 6.46 -1.29 -0.25
C TRP A 37 7.47 -2.44 -0.26
N THR A 38 7.14 -3.53 -0.95
CA THR A 38 8.04 -4.67 -1.16
C THR A 38 9.23 -4.27 -2.00
N GLU A 39 10.34 -5.02 -1.95
CA GLU A 39 11.34 -4.85 -3.01
C GLU A 39 10.74 -5.21 -4.37
N ARG A 40 11.46 -4.87 -5.45
CA ARG A 40 11.01 -5.06 -6.82
C ARG A 40 10.54 -6.49 -7.06
N LEU A 41 9.35 -6.65 -7.66
CA LEU A 41 8.83 -7.94 -8.11
C LEU A 41 8.92 -7.98 -9.64
N SER A 42 9.49 -9.06 -10.16
CA SER A 42 9.43 -9.33 -11.59
C SER A 42 8.01 -9.70 -12.00
N ASN A 43 7.69 -9.55 -13.28
CA ASN A 43 6.37 -9.92 -13.82
C ASN A 43 6.04 -11.39 -13.52
N ALA A 44 7.01 -12.30 -13.67
CA ALA A 44 6.84 -13.70 -13.31
C ALA A 44 6.59 -13.94 -11.81
N GLN A 45 7.11 -13.07 -10.93
CA GLN A 45 6.80 -13.13 -9.50
C GLN A 45 5.39 -12.60 -9.21
N MET A 46 4.97 -11.52 -9.88
CA MET A 46 3.63 -10.96 -9.77
C MET A 46 2.56 -11.96 -10.21
N ASP A 47 2.78 -12.64 -11.34
CA ASP A 47 1.85 -13.64 -11.90
C ASP A 47 1.68 -14.87 -10.99
N ARG A 48 2.62 -15.08 -10.06
CA ARG A 48 2.58 -16.19 -9.11
C ARG A 48 2.01 -15.81 -7.75
N ILE A 49 1.65 -14.55 -7.51
CA ILE A 49 1.07 -14.14 -6.23
C ILE A 49 -0.29 -14.81 -6.07
N ALA A 50 -0.43 -15.66 -5.06
CA ALA A 50 -1.72 -16.26 -4.70
C ALA A 50 -2.54 -15.32 -3.80
N GLY A 51 -1.84 -14.50 -3.00
CA GLY A 51 -2.50 -13.41 -2.31
C GLY A 51 -1.57 -12.55 -1.46
N VAL A 52 -2.16 -11.53 -0.86
CA VAL A 52 -1.45 -10.53 -0.04
C VAL A 52 -2.25 -10.24 1.22
N GLN A 53 -1.57 -10.21 2.37
CA GLN A 53 -2.15 -9.79 3.64
C GLN A 53 -1.33 -8.67 4.26
N LEU A 54 -2.06 -7.66 4.74
CA LEU A 54 -1.51 -6.58 5.53
C LEU A 54 -1.87 -6.76 7.01
N ALA A 55 -0.85 -6.79 7.84
CA ALA A 55 -0.97 -6.62 9.28
C ALA A 55 -0.44 -5.22 9.65
N THR A 56 -1.14 -4.48 10.51
CA THR A 56 -0.60 -3.22 11.05
C THR A 56 -0.87 -3.09 12.52
N ARG A 57 -0.06 -2.25 13.16
CA ARG A 57 -0.25 -1.75 14.52
C ARG A 57 -0.35 -0.23 14.44
N SER A 58 -1.57 0.29 14.51
CA SER A 58 -1.88 1.71 14.34
C SER A 58 -2.82 2.25 15.42
N SER A 59 -2.84 3.56 15.59
CA SER A 59 -3.86 4.28 16.36
C SER A 59 -4.42 5.41 15.51
N ASP A 60 -5.62 5.84 15.84
CA ASP A 60 -6.29 6.98 15.23
C ASP A 60 -6.50 8.08 16.28
N GLN A 61 -6.46 9.32 15.82
CA GLN A 61 -6.81 10.46 16.66
C GLN A 61 -7.62 11.44 15.82
N GLY A 62 -8.86 11.72 16.26
CA GLY A 62 -9.78 12.67 15.65
C GLY A 62 -10.68 13.26 16.73
N TRP A 63 -11.26 14.42 16.44
CA TRP A 63 -12.23 15.11 17.30
C TRP A 63 -13.45 15.41 16.45
N VAL A 64 -14.34 14.43 16.25
CA VAL A 64 -15.62 14.68 15.58
C VAL A 64 -16.65 13.70 16.12
N ASP A 65 -17.87 14.19 16.36
CA ASP A 65 -19.12 13.41 16.33
C ASP A 65 -19.29 12.78 14.94
N SER A 66 -18.40 11.86 14.57
CA SER A 66 -18.37 11.29 13.24
C SER A 66 -19.58 10.38 13.12
N ASP A 67 -20.50 10.75 12.23
CA ASP A 67 -21.61 9.92 11.83
C ASP A 67 -21.09 8.50 11.50
N PRO A 68 -21.50 7.46 12.26
CA PRO A 68 -21.03 6.10 12.05
C PRO A 68 -21.36 5.57 10.64
N GLU A 69 -22.32 6.18 9.93
CA GLU A 69 -22.63 5.85 8.54
C GLU A 69 -21.50 6.24 7.56
N LEU A 70 -20.61 7.17 7.94
CA LEU A 70 -19.47 7.59 7.11
C LEU A 70 -18.33 6.57 7.09
N GLY A 71 -18.44 5.49 7.88
CA GLY A 71 -17.45 4.43 7.96
C GLY A 71 -16.14 4.88 8.61
N PRO A 72 -15.05 4.14 8.40
CA PRO A 72 -13.78 4.45 9.06
C PRO A 72 -13.10 5.67 8.45
N GLN A 73 -12.66 6.57 9.33
CA GLN A 73 -12.03 7.84 8.95
C GLN A 73 -10.53 7.75 8.72
N VAL A 74 -9.92 6.66 9.18
CA VAL A 74 -8.54 6.31 8.85
C VAL A 74 -8.47 4.87 8.38
N TRP A 75 -7.62 4.62 7.39
CA TRP A 75 -7.44 3.29 6.82
C TRP A 75 -6.05 3.13 6.20
N PHE A 76 -5.78 1.92 5.72
CA PHE A 76 -4.62 1.62 4.90
C PHE A 76 -5.08 1.09 3.54
N ASP A 77 -4.45 1.56 2.47
CA ASP A 77 -4.61 0.95 1.15
C ASP A 77 -3.38 0.12 0.80
N VAL A 78 -3.61 -0.99 0.09
CA VAL A 78 -2.59 -1.82 -0.55
C VAL A 78 -2.76 -1.70 -2.06
N GLY A 79 -1.68 -1.54 -2.82
CA GLY A 79 -1.75 -1.42 -4.27
C GLY A 79 -0.48 -1.88 -4.97
N ALA A 80 -0.61 -2.30 -6.23
CA ALA A 80 0.52 -2.50 -7.12
C ALA A 80 0.89 -1.17 -7.78
N ILE A 81 2.13 -0.73 -7.59
CA ILE A 81 2.65 0.52 -8.17
C ILE A 81 3.79 0.19 -9.15
N PRO A 82 4.05 1.04 -10.16
CA PRO A 82 5.25 0.91 -10.98
C PRO A 82 6.49 0.94 -10.09
N SER A 83 7.48 0.09 -10.38
CA SER A 83 8.71 0.09 -9.61
C SER A 83 9.43 1.42 -9.74
N LEU A 84 9.75 2.01 -8.59
CA LEU A 84 10.55 3.22 -8.56
C LEU A 84 12.01 2.90 -8.97
N PRO A 85 12.69 3.76 -9.76
CA PRO A 85 14.02 3.48 -10.32
C PRO A 85 15.04 3.09 -9.24
N THR A 86 14.96 3.78 -8.12
CA THR A 86 15.73 3.53 -6.90
C THR A 86 14.71 3.21 -5.82
N PRO A 87 14.81 2.08 -5.09
CA PRO A 87 14.01 1.93 -3.88
C PRO A 87 14.43 3.08 -2.97
N PRO A 88 13.51 3.97 -2.53
CA PRO A 88 13.83 4.84 -1.42
C PRO A 88 14.46 3.99 -0.32
N LYS A 89 15.52 4.48 0.32
CA LYS A 89 15.92 3.91 1.61
C LYS A 89 14.63 3.80 2.42
N GLN A 90 14.34 2.65 3.04
CA GLN A 90 13.12 2.45 3.86
C GLN A 90 12.91 3.58 4.91
N ASP A 91 13.94 4.39 5.10
CA ASP A 91 14.02 5.59 5.91
C ASP A 91 13.37 6.87 5.33
N THR A 92 12.96 6.93 4.07
CA THR A 92 12.41 8.17 3.49
C THR A 92 10.89 8.11 3.45
N ILE A 93 10.26 8.82 4.40
CA ILE A 93 8.80 8.92 4.48
C ILE A 93 8.35 10.13 3.65
N HIS A 94 7.72 9.91 2.50
CA HIS A 94 7.26 11.00 1.64
C HIS A 94 5.82 11.38 1.96
N LEU A 95 5.53 12.68 2.03
CA LEU A 95 4.24 13.22 2.47
C LEU A 95 3.52 13.74 1.22
N VAL A 96 2.60 12.96 0.65
CA VAL A 96 1.88 13.34 -0.57
C VAL A 96 0.43 13.65 -0.23
N THR A 97 0.08 14.94 -0.26
CA THR A 97 -1.32 15.35 -0.18
C THR A 97 -1.91 15.27 -1.57
N VAL A 98 -2.51 14.12 -1.92
CA VAL A 98 -3.23 14.00 -3.20
C VAL A 98 -4.51 14.83 -3.11
N LYS A 99 -4.47 16.06 -3.61
CA LYS A 99 -5.70 16.73 -4.03
C LYS A 99 -6.17 15.98 -5.27
N HIS A 100 -7.42 15.51 -5.29
CA HIS A 100 -8.02 14.89 -6.47
C HIS A 100 -8.11 15.92 -7.61
N THR A 101 -7.01 16.16 -8.30
CA THR A 101 -6.91 16.94 -9.53
C THR A 101 -5.95 16.19 -10.45
N LYS A 102 -6.43 15.84 -11.65
CA LYS A 102 -5.67 15.15 -12.71
C LYS A 102 -4.28 15.78 -12.85
N ALA A 103 -3.23 15.02 -12.55
CA ALA A 103 -1.87 15.35 -12.97
C ALA A 103 -1.21 14.07 -13.51
N LEU A 104 -0.96 14.08 -14.82
CA LEU A 104 -0.18 13.08 -15.53
C LEU A 104 1.25 13.63 -15.58
N ALA A 105 2.20 13.01 -14.88
CA ALA A 105 3.60 13.43 -14.93
C ALA A 105 4.45 12.36 -15.64
N THR A 106 5.12 12.78 -16.71
CA THR A 106 6.06 11.98 -17.50
C THR A 106 7.41 11.93 -16.80
N LEU A 107 7.96 10.72 -16.59
CA LEU A 107 9.25 10.50 -15.92
C LEU A 107 10.35 10.19 -16.94
N GLU A 108 11.21 11.17 -17.26
CA GLU A 108 12.53 10.94 -17.88
C GLU A 108 13.61 11.68 -17.09
N GLY A 109 14.74 11.00 -16.77
CA GLY A 109 15.93 11.67 -16.22
C GLY A 109 16.83 10.78 -15.35
N HIS A 110 18.05 10.54 -15.82
CA HIS A 110 19.18 9.93 -15.10
C HIS A 110 20.06 11.02 -14.46
N GLY A 111 20.30 10.93 -13.14
CA GLY A 111 21.19 11.80 -12.37
C GLY A 111 20.92 11.66 -10.86
N GLU A 112 21.90 11.97 -10.00
CA GLU A 112 21.72 11.98 -8.54
C GLU A 112 20.57 12.93 -8.17
N ARG A 113 19.45 12.35 -7.71
CA ARG A 113 18.19 13.06 -7.50
C ARG A 113 18.15 13.75 -6.15
N SER A 114 17.72 15.01 -6.16
CA SER A 114 17.44 15.80 -4.97
C SER A 114 16.22 15.21 -4.22
N LYS A 115 16.02 15.62 -2.96
CA LYS A 115 14.87 15.20 -2.15
C LYS A 115 13.53 15.56 -2.82
N GLU A 116 13.51 16.68 -3.55
CA GLU A 116 12.35 17.24 -4.25
C GLU A 116 11.94 16.36 -5.44
N ASP A 117 12.92 15.90 -6.24
CA ASP A 117 12.68 14.98 -7.37
C ASP A 117 12.03 13.65 -6.94
N VAL A 118 12.33 13.18 -5.73
CA VAL A 118 11.75 11.95 -5.18
C VAL A 118 10.31 12.18 -4.69
N GLU A 119 10.03 13.34 -4.10
CA GLU A 119 8.68 13.72 -3.67
C GLU A 119 7.75 13.86 -4.89
N ASP A 120 8.20 14.53 -5.95
CA ASP A 120 7.47 14.65 -7.21
C ASP A 120 7.22 13.29 -7.88
N THR A 121 8.22 12.40 -7.86
CA THR A 121 8.07 11.04 -8.40
C THR A 121 6.99 10.25 -7.64
N ILE A 122 6.91 10.40 -6.31
CA ILE A 122 5.93 9.69 -5.50
C ILE A 122 4.54 10.30 -5.68
N GLU A 123 4.44 11.63 -5.78
CA GLU A 123 3.17 12.27 -6.11
C GLU A 123 2.64 11.82 -7.46
N ALA A 124 3.51 11.77 -8.48
CA ALA A 124 3.19 11.20 -9.78
C ALA A 124 2.68 9.76 -9.65
N VAL A 125 3.39 8.88 -8.93
CA VAL A 125 2.97 7.48 -8.72
C VAL A 125 1.64 7.36 -7.98
N MET A 126 1.38 8.23 -7.01
CA MET A 126 0.13 8.27 -6.26
C MET A 126 -1.03 8.80 -7.10
N ALA A 127 -0.74 9.62 -8.12
CA ALA A 127 -1.68 10.15 -9.09
C ALA A 127 -1.90 9.22 -10.31
N LEU A 128 -0.98 8.28 -10.57
CA LEU A 128 -1.21 7.22 -11.55
C LEU A 128 -2.46 6.43 -11.15
N ASP A 129 -3.16 5.88 -12.15
CA ASP A 129 -4.33 5.00 -12.00
C ASP A 129 -3.94 3.65 -11.37
N THR A 130 -3.41 3.75 -10.16
CA THR A 130 -2.93 2.68 -9.32
C THR A 130 -4.14 2.17 -8.57
N ARG A 131 -4.42 0.88 -8.77
CA ARG A 131 -5.62 0.24 -8.23
C ARG A 131 -5.38 -0.06 -6.74
N TRP A 132 -5.56 0.96 -5.92
CA TRP A 132 -5.49 0.84 -4.47
C TRP A 132 -6.71 0.10 -3.92
N ARG A 133 -6.47 -0.87 -3.04
CA ARG A 133 -7.51 -1.56 -2.28
C ARG A 133 -7.45 -1.16 -0.83
N ARG A 134 -8.58 -0.63 -0.35
CA ARG A 134 -8.78 -0.35 1.06
C ARG A 134 -8.77 -1.66 1.82
N SER A 135 -7.79 -1.83 2.70
CA SER A 135 -7.65 -3.03 3.52
C SER A 135 -8.67 -3.02 4.67
N TYR A 136 -8.65 -1.98 5.49
CA TYR A 136 -9.55 -1.82 6.64
C TYR A 136 -9.47 -0.43 7.24
N GLY A 137 -10.55 -0.08 7.91
CA GLY A 137 -10.60 1.01 8.87
C GLY A 137 -10.02 0.67 10.23
N CYS A 138 -9.39 1.64 10.89
CA CYS A 138 -9.27 1.56 12.34
C CYS A 138 -10.68 1.68 12.93
N PRO A 139 -11.17 0.70 13.73
CA PRO A 139 -12.40 0.89 14.48
C PRO A 139 -12.21 2.12 15.39
N SER A 140 -13.20 2.99 15.42
CA SER A 140 -13.11 4.37 15.89
C SER A 140 -12.48 4.56 17.27
N GLU A 141 -11.84 5.72 17.43
CA GLU A 141 -11.36 6.35 18.67
C GLU A 141 -10.59 5.42 19.62
N GLN A 142 -9.51 4.84 19.13
CA GLN A 142 -8.60 4.10 19.99
C GLN A 142 -7.33 4.91 20.24
N ALA A 143 -7.30 5.56 21.40
CA ALA A 143 -6.04 6.11 21.95
C ALA A 143 -4.95 5.03 22.08
N LYS A 144 -5.35 3.76 22.17
CA LYS A 144 -4.47 2.60 22.22
C LYS A 144 -4.20 2.06 20.82
N THR A 145 -2.95 1.70 20.58
CA THR A 145 -2.55 1.11 19.31
C THR A 145 -3.09 -0.33 19.19
N VAL A 146 -3.84 -0.62 18.12
CA VAL A 146 -4.46 -1.92 17.83
C VAL A 146 -3.65 -2.66 16.77
N GLN A 147 -3.45 -3.97 16.95
CA GLN A 147 -2.96 -4.84 15.88
C GLN A 147 -4.14 -5.40 15.07
N LEU A 148 -4.12 -5.19 13.76
CA LEU A 148 -5.15 -5.65 12.86
C LEU A 148 -4.54 -6.50 11.75
N GLU A 149 -5.09 -7.69 11.54
CA GLU A 149 -4.74 -8.63 10.48
C GLU A 149 -5.98 -8.87 9.63
N ARG A 150 -5.88 -8.60 8.33
CA ARG A 150 -7.05 -8.27 7.50
C ARG A 150 -7.00 -9.00 6.15
N PRO A 151 -8.03 -8.86 5.28
CA PRO A 151 -8.32 -9.81 4.21
C PRO A 151 -7.11 -10.10 3.33
N VAL A 152 -7.02 -11.37 2.94
CA VAL A 152 -6.13 -11.80 1.88
C VAL A 152 -6.72 -11.29 0.57
N PHE A 153 -6.03 -10.36 -0.09
CA PHE A 153 -6.35 -10.06 -1.47
C PHE A 153 -5.85 -11.20 -2.33
N THR A 154 -6.72 -11.85 -3.10
CA THR A 154 -6.36 -12.99 -3.96
C THR A 154 -5.81 -12.52 -5.30
N CYS A 155 -5.17 -13.42 -6.06
CA CYS A 155 -4.69 -13.17 -7.43
C CYS A 155 -5.76 -12.61 -8.39
N ASP A 156 -7.03 -12.93 -8.14
CA ASP A 156 -8.16 -12.52 -8.97
C ASP A 156 -8.66 -11.11 -8.64
N ASP A 157 -8.09 -10.47 -7.60
CA ASP A 157 -8.44 -9.10 -7.29
C ASP A 157 -8.06 -8.18 -8.46
N GLY A 158 -9.02 -7.39 -8.92
CA GLY A 158 -8.83 -6.42 -9.99
C GLY A 158 -7.68 -5.43 -9.78
N MET A 159 -7.09 -5.32 -8.58
CA MET A 159 -5.84 -4.55 -8.40
C MET A 159 -4.61 -5.17 -9.06
N TRP A 160 -4.61 -6.48 -9.31
CA TRP A 160 -3.53 -7.18 -10.00
C TRP A 160 -3.66 -7.15 -11.51
N ALA A 161 -4.85 -6.82 -12.03
CA ALA A 161 -5.08 -6.75 -13.45
C ALA A 161 -4.02 -5.83 -14.09
N ARG A 162 -3.29 -6.39 -15.06
CA ARG A 162 -2.31 -5.63 -15.82
C ARG A 162 -3.05 -4.51 -16.55
N ALA A 163 -2.43 -3.34 -16.59
CA ALA A 163 -2.74 -2.44 -17.70
C ALA A 163 -2.16 -3.13 -18.93
N GLU A 164 -2.95 -3.34 -19.97
CA GLU A 164 -2.60 -4.17 -21.13
C GLU A 164 -1.27 -3.75 -21.81
N SER A 165 -0.80 -2.53 -21.55
CA SER A 165 0.42 -1.94 -22.11
C SER A 165 1.65 -1.96 -21.19
N ASP A 166 1.55 -2.47 -19.96
CA ASP A 166 2.58 -2.26 -18.94
C ASP A 166 3.47 -3.50 -18.74
N THR A 167 4.67 -3.45 -19.32
CA THR A 167 5.74 -4.46 -19.13
C THR A 167 6.63 -4.15 -17.92
N SER A 168 6.40 -3.03 -17.23
CA SER A 168 7.28 -2.60 -16.14
C SER A 168 7.14 -3.49 -14.91
N THR A 169 8.26 -3.67 -14.20
CA THR A 169 8.25 -4.31 -12.89
C THR A 169 7.39 -3.51 -11.93
N ARG A 170 6.78 -4.19 -10.96
CA ARG A 170 5.90 -3.56 -9.97
C ARG A 170 6.37 -3.82 -8.56
N ASP A 171 6.00 -2.90 -7.68
CA ASP A 171 6.18 -3.03 -6.24
C ASP A 171 4.79 -3.10 -5.60
N ILE A 172 4.64 -3.86 -4.51
CA ILE A 172 3.38 -3.85 -3.73
C ILE A 172 3.58 -2.86 -2.61
N ALA A 173 2.78 -1.80 -2.63
CA ALA A 173 2.87 -0.68 -1.72
C ALA A 173 1.72 -0.64 -0.73
N VAL A 174 1.99 -0.04 0.42
CA VAL A 174 1.05 0.27 1.47
C VAL A 174 1.06 1.77 1.70
N ARG A 175 -0.10 2.40 1.67
CA ARG A 175 -0.27 3.80 2.08
C ARG A 175 -1.21 3.90 3.27
N ALA A 176 -0.92 4.84 4.16
CA ALA A 176 -1.80 5.24 5.23
C ALA A 176 -2.69 6.41 4.76
N CYS A 177 -3.95 6.41 5.16
CA CYS A 177 -4.95 7.38 4.74
C CYS A 177 -5.70 7.94 5.95
N ALA A 178 -6.05 9.22 5.89
CA ALA A 178 -6.90 9.91 6.84
C ALA A 178 -7.88 10.82 6.09
N MET A 179 -9.14 10.81 6.49
CA MET A 179 -10.22 11.63 5.94
C MET A 179 -10.82 12.50 7.03
N PHE A 180 -11.35 13.65 6.62
CA PHE A 180 -11.90 14.71 7.48
C PHE A 180 -10.90 15.47 8.33
N ARG A 181 -11.14 16.78 8.40
CA ARG A 181 -10.29 17.72 9.13
C ARG A 181 -10.12 17.28 10.58
N GLY A 182 -8.87 17.18 11.02
CA GLY A 182 -8.52 16.83 12.40
C GLY A 182 -8.22 15.35 12.62
N TRP A 183 -8.63 14.46 11.71
CA TRP A 183 -8.29 13.05 11.80
C TRP A 183 -6.84 12.80 11.42
N THR A 184 -6.22 11.89 12.18
CA THR A 184 -4.82 11.53 12.04
C THR A 184 -4.62 10.03 12.18
N THR A 185 -3.90 9.43 11.23
CA THR A 185 -3.46 8.03 11.24
C THR A 185 -2.04 7.95 11.78
N HIS A 186 -1.85 7.23 12.89
CA HIS A 186 -0.55 6.97 13.49
C HIS A 186 -0.20 5.49 13.30
N ALA A 187 0.51 5.16 12.22
CA ALA A 187 0.92 3.79 11.97
C ALA A 187 2.30 3.54 12.58
N ARG A 188 2.38 2.63 13.56
CA ARG A 188 3.61 2.39 14.32
C ARG A 188 4.42 1.22 13.77
N TRP A 189 3.75 0.21 13.25
CA TRP A 189 4.37 -0.99 12.68
C TRP A 189 3.44 -1.59 11.64
N GLY A 190 4.01 -2.13 10.56
CA GLY A 190 3.29 -2.82 9.50
C GLY A 190 4.01 -4.10 9.11
N LYS A 191 3.28 -5.03 8.51
CA LYS A 191 3.83 -6.22 7.90
C LYS A 191 2.98 -6.58 6.70
N LEU A 192 3.60 -6.62 5.54
CA LEU A 192 2.99 -7.16 4.34
C LEU A 192 3.52 -8.58 4.10
N THR A 193 2.60 -9.52 3.96
CA THR A 193 2.86 -10.93 3.68
C THR A 193 2.36 -11.23 2.29
N VAL A 194 3.24 -11.68 1.40
CA VAL A 194 2.89 -12.08 0.04
C VAL A 194 3.01 -13.59 -0.10
N TRP A 195 1.93 -14.25 -0.50
CA TRP A 195 1.89 -15.68 -0.77
C TRP A 195 2.00 -15.94 -2.26
N LYS A 196 2.57 -17.10 -2.62
CA LYS A 196 2.65 -17.58 -4.00
C LYS A 196 1.86 -18.87 -4.16
N HIS A 197 1.42 -19.15 -5.39
CA HIS A 197 0.88 -20.46 -5.72
C HIS A 197 1.94 -21.55 -5.49
N PHE A 198 1.49 -22.68 -4.97
CA PHE A 198 2.29 -23.89 -4.89
C PHE A 198 2.23 -24.60 -6.25
N GLU A 199 3.39 -24.76 -6.90
CA GLU A 199 3.55 -25.60 -8.09
C GLU A 199 4.17 -26.94 -7.65
N PRO A 200 3.39 -28.04 -7.55
CA PRO A 200 3.95 -29.33 -7.17
C PRO A 200 4.97 -29.80 -8.20
N ILE A 201 6.19 -30.12 -7.77
CA ILE A 201 7.18 -30.75 -8.63
C ILE A 201 6.82 -32.24 -8.74
N VAL A 202 6.24 -32.64 -9.87
CA VAL A 202 6.05 -34.05 -10.21
C VAL A 202 7.38 -34.57 -10.77
N ARG A 203 8.09 -35.40 -10.00
CA ARG A 203 9.25 -36.14 -10.50
C ARG A 203 8.75 -37.39 -11.21
N VAL A 204 9.08 -37.52 -12.49
CA VAL A 204 8.83 -38.72 -13.32
C VAL A 204 10.06 -39.61 -13.28
#